data_AF-A0AAV2M743-F1
#
_entry.id   AF-A0AAV2M743-F1
#
_cell.length_a   1.000
_cell.length_b   1.000
_cell.length_c   1.000
_cell.angle_alpha   90.00
_cell.angle_beta   90.00
_cell.angle_gamma   90.00
#
_symmetry.space_group_name_H-M   'P 1'
#
loop_
_entity.id
_entity.type
_entity.pdbx_description
1 polymer ?
#
loop_
_entity_poly.entity_id
_entity_poly.type
_entity_poly.pdbx_seq_one_letter_code
_entity_poly.pdbx_strand_id
1 'polypeptide(L)'
;MGQEVGDRSFPLGAVKTLKALMEKEDFEVNPNVAETSSVAVCQDPVLPQVFREVCQEQGAAVTLSRLVTLISPVDPCEICVNPSCYGCHA
;
A
#
# COMPACT_ATOMS: atom_id res chain seq x y z
N MET A 1 14.99 -1.88 -1.24
CA MET A 1 14.27 -1.44 -0.03
C MET A 1 12.78 -1.56 -0.25
N GLY A 2 12.00 -1.82 0.79
CA GLY A 2 10.56 -1.92 0.70
C GLY A 2 9.91 -2.15 2.06
N GLN A 3 8.61 -2.44 2.07
CA GLN A 3 7.79 -2.58 3.27
C GLN A 3 7.18 -3.99 3.36
N GLU A 4 7.17 -4.57 4.54
CA GLU A 4 6.61 -5.89 4.83
C GLU A 4 5.26 -5.76 5.52
N VAL A 5 4.27 -6.51 5.04
CA VAL A 5 2.94 -6.60 5.66
C VAL A 5 2.56 -8.07 5.77
N GLY A 6 2.57 -8.58 7.00
CA GLY A 6 2.45 -10.02 7.23
C GLY A 6 3.68 -10.75 6.69
N ASP A 7 3.47 -11.76 5.86
CA ASP A 7 4.53 -12.58 5.25
C ASP A 7 4.94 -12.08 3.85
N ARG A 8 4.49 -10.88 3.45
CA ARG A 8 4.72 -10.34 2.11
C ARG A 8 5.54 -9.07 2.14
N SER A 9 6.48 -8.98 1.21
CA SER A 9 7.33 -7.82 1.01
C SER A 9 6.90 -7.04 -0.23
N PHE A 10 6.72 -5.74 -0.08
CA PHE A 10 6.29 -4.82 -1.13
C PHE A 10 7.40 -3.82 -1.44
N PRO A 11 7.81 -3.67 -2.70
CA PRO A 11 8.85 -2.71 -3.06
C PRO A 11 8.37 -1.28 -2.83
N LEU A 12 9.23 -0.44 -2.26
CA LEU A 12 8.87 0.93 -1.86
C LEU A 12 8.25 1.74 -3.00
N GLY A 13 8.81 1.63 -4.21
CA GLY A 13 8.27 2.31 -5.39
C GLY A 13 6.83 1.91 -5.72
N ALA A 14 6.46 0.65 -5.51
CA ALA A 14 5.09 0.20 -5.70
C ALA A 14 4.16 0.78 -4.62
N VAL A 15 4.59 0.81 -3.36
CA VAL A 15 3.80 1.38 -2.25
C VAL A 15 3.53 2.88 -2.47
N LYS A 16 4.51 3.62 -3.01
CA LYS A 16 4.33 5.03 -3.42
C LYS A 16 3.29 5.19 -4.54
N THR A 17 3.32 4.32 -5.56
CA THR A 17 2.28 4.31 -6.61
C THR A 17 0.90 4.02 -6.03
N LEU A 18 0.81 3.06 -5.10
CA LEU A 18 -0.45 2.74 -4.42
C LEU A 18 -1.01 3.95 -3.65
N LYS A 19 -0.15 4.66 -2.90
CA LYS A 19 -0.56 5.90 -2.21
C LYS A 19 -1.11 6.94 -3.19
N ALA A 20 -0.43 7.18 -4.30
CA ALA A 20 -0.89 8.14 -5.30
C ALA A 20 -2.25 7.75 -5.92
N LEU A 21 -2.52 6.46 -6.12
CA LEU A 21 -3.82 5.96 -6.58
C LEU A 21 -4.91 6.16 -5.51
N MET A 22 -4.61 5.82 -4.26
CA MET A 22 -5.55 5.97 -3.16
C MET A 22 -5.87 7.45 -2.86
N GLU A 23 -4.89 8.36 -2.99
CA GLU A 23 -5.11 9.81 -2.88
C GLU A 23 -5.97 10.34 -4.04
N LYS A 24 -5.85 9.77 -5.25
CA LYS A 24 -6.67 10.15 -6.41
C LYS A 24 -8.13 9.70 -6.28
N GLU A 25 -8.36 8.58 -5.61
CA GLU A 25 -9.69 7.99 -5.42
C GLU A 25 -10.40 8.45 -4.14
N ASP A 26 -9.87 9.47 -3.44
CA ASP A 26 -10.37 9.92 -2.14
C ASP A 26 -10.59 8.71 -1.22
N PHE A 27 -9.58 7.84 -1.13
CA PHE A 27 -9.63 6.65 -0.29
C PHE A 27 -9.65 7.09 1.17
N GLU A 28 -10.85 7.35 1.69
CA GLU A 28 -11.07 7.63 3.08
C GLU A 28 -11.00 6.33 3.88
N VAL A 29 -10.39 6.39 5.06
CA VAL A 29 -10.29 5.29 6.04
C VAL A 29 -11.65 4.80 6.55
N ASN A 30 -12.76 5.36 6.07
CA ASN A 30 -14.09 4.90 6.38
C ASN A 30 -14.31 3.51 5.73
N PRO A 31 -14.58 2.44 6.51
CA PRO A 31 -14.59 1.06 6.00
C PRO A 31 -15.53 0.81 4.82
N ASN A 32 -16.65 1.53 4.71
CA ASN A 32 -17.58 1.41 3.58
C ASN A 32 -17.03 2.07 2.29
N VAL A 33 -16.26 3.14 2.42
CA VAL A 33 -15.63 3.85 1.29
C VAL A 33 -14.37 3.10 0.86
N ALA A 34 -13.59 2.58 1.82
CA ALA A 34 -12.39 1.80 1.59
C ALA A 34 -12.64 0.55 0.73
N GLU A 35 -13.78 -0.13 0.86
CA GLU A 35 -14.11 -1.27 0.00
C GLU A 35 -14.33 -0.83 -1.46
N THR A 36 -15.14 0.22 -1.67
CA THR A 36 -15.44 0.74 -3.01
C THR A 36 -14.20 1.33 -3.69
N SER A 37 -13.41 2.12 -2.95
CA SER A 37 -12.16 2.68 -3.43
C SER A 37 -11.09 1.58 -3.62
N SER A 38 -11.11 0.48 -2.87
CA SER A 38 -10.19 -0.63 -3.15
C SER A 38 -10.48 -1.28 -4.50
N VAL A 39 -11.75 -1.40 -4.88
CA VAL A 39 -12.16 -1.97 -6.16
C VAL A 39 -11.69 -1.10 -7.33
N ALA A 40 -11.78 0.23 -7.20
CA ALA A 40 -11.32 1.13 -8.25
C ALA A 40 -9.78 1.21 -8.33
N VAL A 41 -9.06 1.22 -7.19
CA VAL A 41 -7.59 1.06 -7.15
C VAL A 41 -7.16 -0.25 -7.79
N CYS A 42 -7.87 -1.35 -7.51
CA CYS A 42 -7.60 -2.68 -8.05
C CYS A 42 -7.86 -2.80 -9.55
N GLN A 43 -8.71 -1.94 -10.12
CA GLN A 43 -8.99 -1.89 -11.56
C GLN A 43 -8.10 -0.89 -12.31
N ASP A 44 -7.36 -0.03 -11.61
CA ASP A 44 -6.51 0.96 -12.25
C ASP A 44 -5.36 0.27 -13.02
N PRO A 45 -5.16 0.61 -14.31
CA PRO A 45 -4.16 -0.04 -15.14
C PRO A 45 -2.72 0.23 -14.70
N VAL A 46 -2.47 1.29 -13.93
CA VAL A 46 -1.12 1.60 -13.42
C VAL A 46 -0.81 0.90 -12.10
N LEU A 47 -1.76 0.13 -11.54
CA LEU A 47 -1.54 -0.62 -10.31
C LEU A 47 -0.44 -1.67 -10.49
N PRO A 48 0.61 -1.63 -9.65
CA PRO A 48 1.69 -2.62 -9.67
C PRO A 48 1.20 -4.06 -9.47
N GLN A 49 1.82 -5.00 -10.18
CA GLN A 49 1.41 -6.41 -10.24
C GLN A 49 1.39 -7.08 -8.85
N VAL A 50 2.29 -6.68 -7.94
CA VAL A 50 2.35 -7.16 -6.55
C VAL A 50 1.07 -6.89 -5.73
N PHE A 51 0.31 -5.84 -6.06
CA PHE A 51 -0.97 -5.56 -5.39
C PHE A 51 -2.15 -6.26 -6.06
N ARG A 52 -2.01 -6.75 -7.29
CA ARG A 52 -3.09 -7.50 -7.95
C ARG A 52 -3.40 -8.79 -7.22
N GLU A 53 -2.39 -9.44 -6.64
CA GLU A 53 -2.59 -10.61 -5.78
C GLU A 53 -3.34 -10.24 -4.50
N VAL A 54 -3.01 -9.09 -3.89
CA VAL A 54 -3.72 -8.56 -2.71
C VAL A 54 -5.19 -8.24 -3.04
N CYS A 55 -5.45 -7.67 -4.22
CA CYS A 55 -6.79 -7.38 -4.70
C CYS A 55 -7.70 -8.61 -4.87
N GLN A 56 -7.12 -9.81 -5.01
CA GLN A 56 -7.87 -11.05 -5.11
C GLN A 56 -8.20 -11.66 -3.73
N GLU A 57 -7.63 -11.13 -2.65
CA GLU A 57 -7.84 -11.62 -1.30
C GLU A 57 -8.99 -10.92 -0.59
N GLN A 58 -9.63 -11.65 0.33
CA GLN A 58 -10.57 -11.04 1.26
C GLN A 58 -9.82 -10.09 2.20
N GLY A 59 -10.28 -8.84 2.28
CA GLY A 59 -9.63 -7.80 3.08
C GLY A 59 -8.54 -7.01 2.35
N ALA A 60 -8.50 -7.04 1.01
CA ALA A 60 -7.62 -6.21 0.19
C ALA A 60 -7.59 -4.75 0.65
N ALA A 61 -8.77 -4.15 0.89
CA ALA A 61 -8.91 -2.79 1.38
C ALA A 61 -8.10 -2.52 2.67
N VAL A 62 -8.10 -3.45 3.63
CA VAL A 62 -7.37 -3.32 4.90
C VAL A 62 -5.86 -3.38 4.67
N THR A 63 -5.41 -4.31 3.83
CA THR A 63 -3.99 -4.47 3.50
C THR A 63 -3.45 -3.24 2.76
N LEU A 64 -4.17 -2.75 1.75
CA LEU A 64 -3.81 -1.54 1.00
C LEU A 64 -3.81 -0.29 1.90
N SER A 65 -4.80 -0.17 2.78
CA SER A 65 -4.86 0.92 3.76
C SER A 65 -3.67 0.91 4.71
N ARG A 66 -3.27 -0.25 5.22
CA ARG A 66 -2.09 -0.38 6.09
C ARG A 66 -0.81 -0.01 5.35
N LEU A 67 -0.68 -0.43 4.10
CA LEU A 67 0.47 -0.11 3.26
C LEU A 67 0.66 1.40 3.12
N VAL A 68 -0.42 2.14 2.82
CA VAL A 68 -0.40 3.59 2.62
C VAL A 68 -0.28 4.37 3.93
N THR A 69 -0.92 3.91 5.00
CA THR A 69 -0.84 4.55 6.33
C THR A 69 0.60 4.62 6.82
N LEU A 70 1.39 3.58 6.55
CA LEU A 70 2.78 3.52 7.00
C LEU A 70 3.68 4.53 6.29
N ILE A 71 3.36 4.97 5.08
CA ILE A 71 4.23 5.85 4.27
C ILE A 71 3.85 7.34 4.34
N SER A 72 2.94 7.73 5.24
CA SER A 72 2.48 9.12 5.39
C SER A 72 2.90 9.72 6.75
N PRO A 73 3.47 10.94 6.83
CA PRO A 73 3.84 11.87 5.75
C PRO A 73 5.29 11.73 5.24
N VAL A 74 6.17 11.07 5.99
CA VAL A 74 7.52 10.69 5.57
C VAL A 74 7.57 9.18 5.42
N ASP A 75 8.00 8.69 4.27
CA ASP A 75 8.18 7.25 4.02
C ASP A 75 9.19 6.71 5.05
N PRO A 76 8.76 5.95 6.07
CA PRO A 76 9.66 5.52 7.13
C PRO A 76 10.66 4.47 6.63
N CYS A 77 10.42 3.90 5.45
CA CYS A 77 11.34 3.04 4.74
C CYS A 77 12.40 3.79 3.93
N GLU A 78 12.25 5.10 3.67
CA GLU A 78 13.35 5.92 3.12
C GLU A 78 14.39 6.22 4.19
N ILE A 79 13.92 6.49 5.42
CA ILE A 79 14.75 6.84 6.57
C ILE A 79 15.03 5.66 7.51
N CYS A 80 14.59 4.46 7.14
CA CYS A 80 14.83 3.22 7.87
C CYS A 80 14.40 3.25 9.36
N VAL A 81 13.30 3.92 9.68
CA VAL A 81 12.82 4.07 11.07
C VAL A 81 11.69 3.10 11.43
N ASN A 82 11.09 2.42 10.46
CA ASN A 82 10.04 1.44 10.69
C ASN A 82 10.61 0.01 10.55
N PRO A 83 10.45 -0.88 11.54
CA PRO A 83 10.94 -2.26 11.48
C PRO A 83 10.28 -3.12 10.41
N SER A 84 9.17 -2.66 9.83
CA SER A 84 8.56 -3.32 8.67
C SER A 84 9.35 -3.07 7.38
N CYS A 85 10.40 -2.24 7.40
CA CYS A 85 11.16 -1.89 6.21
C CYS A 85 12.33 -2.87 6.02
N TYR A 86 12.40 -3.48 4.83
CA TYR A 86 13.47 -4.41 4.48
C TYR A 86 14.46 -3.79 3.49
N GLY A 87 15.69 -4.31 3.49
CA GLY A 87 16.74 -3.85 2.58
C GLY A 87 17.28 -2.45 2.92
N CYS A 88 17.09 -1.99 4.15
CA CYS A 88 17.84 -0.89 4.73
C CYS A 88 19.25 -1.39 5.05
N HIS A 89 20.27 -0.78 4.43
CA HIS A 89 21.66 -0.98 4.83
C HIS A 89 22.03 0.14 5.80
N ALA A 90 22.51 -0.25 6.98
CA ALA A 90 23.15 0.64 7.94
C ALA A 90 24.54 1.07 7.45
#